data_AF-A0AAJ7N808-F1
#
_entry.id   AF-A0AAJ7N808-F1
#
_cell.length_a   1.000
_cell.length_b   1.000
_cell.length_c   1.000
_cell.angle_alpha   90.00
_cell.angle_beta   90.00
_cell.angle_gamma   90.00
#
_symmetry.space_group_name_H-M   'P 1'
#
loop_
_entity.id
_entity.type
_entity.pdbx_description
1 polymer ?
#
loop_
_entity_poly.entity_id
_entity_poly.type
_entity_poly.pdbx_seq_one_letter_code
_entity_poly.pdbx_strand_id
1 'polypeptide(L)'
;MDYEDDFFFEEDKILEDRTVLSADNTEECKENVLLLTTVPTANVQLHQSTMEDRIPDVELIHQDQSLHHLPNCTTGMTITSGNVIIQKDSGNLIGISIGGGAPLCPCLYIVQIFDNTPAAVDGTLQSGDELVAINGTSVRGKTKMEVAKMIQCCDSQVSINYNKLHADPKQGRTLDIALKKVKHRLVEGMGSATADALGLSRAILCNDALVQRLTALQRTENLYRGLVSHAKATLHAFFDLIQIYKIFGDAFAAIGVREPQPRASEAFRQFGEQHRQMEKYGIATLKCLKPILNDLGTYLHKAIPDTRLTISKYADAKFEYLSYCLKVKELDDEEQSYAALQEPLYRVETGNYEYRLVLRCRQEARARFAKLRSDVLVKLELLDNKHVQDVVWQLQKFATGLSKYYSNTRDLLSAVTLFPVEVDLSHSAFQYKSTGPQSSVDAEDTEEFEPEEKESTSEDLLIDTQNFPLTTSDSNDL
;
A
#
# COMPACT_ATOMS: atom_id res chain seq x y z
N MET A 1 -30.37 -7.60 35.49
CA MET A 1 -29.50 -6.45 35.79
C MET A 1 -28.44 -6.47 34.73
N ASP A 2 -28.59 -5.52 33.82
CA ASP A 2 -27.86 -5.37 32.57
C ASP A 2 -26.39 -5.09 32.88
N TYR A 3 -25.51 -5.98 32.44
CA TYR A 3 -24.11 -5.66 32.22
C TYR A 3 -24.02 -5.31 30.75
N GLU A 4 -23.82 -4.02 30.45
CA GLU A 4 -23.46 -3.56 29.12
C GLU A 4 -22.19 -4.28 28.68
N ASP A 5 -22.25 -4.82 27.48
CA ASP A 5 -21.14 -5.43 26.75
C ASP A 5 -20.10 -4.34 26.42
N ASP A 6 -19.21 -4.02 27.38
CA ASP A 6 -17.92 -3.35 27.14
C ASP A 6 -16.94 -4.30 26.43
N PHE A 7 -17.43 -4.93 25.37
CA PHE A 7 -16.69 -5.85 24.52
C PHE A 7 -15.96 -5.02 23.46
N PHE A 8 -14.75 -4.57 23.82
CA PHE A 8 -13.64 -4.25 22.92
C PHE A 8 -13.72 -2.92 22.13
N PHE A 9 -12.96 -1.93 22.61
CA PHE A 9 -11.89 -1.15 21.94
C PHE A 9 -11.73 0.20 22.67
N GLU A 10 -11.12 0.21 23.85
CA GLU A 10 -10.74 1.48 24.51
C GLU A 10 -9.44 2.10 23.94
N GLU A 11 -8.64 1.34 23.19
CA GLU A 11 -7.31 1.81 22.75
C GLU A 11 -7.32 2.71 21.50
N ASP A 12 -8.40 2.75 20.71
CA ASP A 12 -8.50 3.64 19.54
C ASP A 12 -9.00 5.07 19.90
N LYS A 13 -9.43 5.33 21.14
CA LYS A 13 -9.89 6.67 21.58
C LYS A 13 -8.76 7.66 21.92
N ILE A 14 -7.51 7.21 22.01
CA ILE A 14 -6.38 8.03 22.50
C ILE A 14 -5.87 9.05 21.45
N LEU A 15 -6.33 8.98 20.20
CA LEU A 15 -5.87 9.87 19.11
C LEU A 15 -6.76 11.09 18.84
N GLU A 16 -7.96 11.19 19.42
CA GLU A 16 -8.88 12.32 19.15
C GLU A 16 -8.71 13.50 20.12
N ASP A 17 -8.09 13.29 21.29
CA ASP A 17 -8.14 14.27 22.39
C ASP A 17 -7.00 15.32 22.39
N ARG A 18 -6.38 15.57 21.23
CA ARG A 18 -5.33 16.60 21.07
C ARG A 18 -5.60 17.58 19.93
N THR A 19 -6.83 18.08 19.82
CA THR A 19 -7.10 19.40 19.21
C THR A 19 -8.47 19.90 19.65
N VAL A 20 -8.55 20.64 20.77
CA VAL A 20 -9.69 21.50 21.07
C VAL A 20 -9.18 22.92 21.25
N LEU A 21 -9.41 23.76 20.22
CA LEU A 21 -9.63 25.19 20.37
C LEU A 21 -10.73 25.63 19.38
N SER A 22 -11.90 25.91 19.96
CA SER A 22 -12.90 26.94 19.62
C SER A 22 -13.41 27.10 18.18
N ALA A 23 -14.72 26.86 17.97
CA ALA A 23 -15.72 27.94 17.81
C ALA A 23 -17.14 27.38 17.47
N ASP A 24 -18.05 27.59 18.42
CA ASP A 24 -19.48 27.96 18.34
C ASP A 24 -20.40 27.73 17.11
N ASN A 25 -21.57 27.18 17.48
CA ASN A 25 -22.96 27.51 17.09
C ASN A 25 -23.43 27.32 15.63
N THR A 26 -24.38 26.39 15.41
CA THR A 26 -25.80 26.75 15.13
C THR A 26 -26.78 25.56 15.14
N GLU A 27 -28.02 25.95 15.43
CA GLU A 27 -29.29 25.29 15.80
C GLU A 27 -29.91 24.13 14.97
N GLU A 28 -30.93 23.58 15.64
CA GLU A 28 -31.94 22.55 15.31
C GLU A 28 -32.62 22.64 13.93
N CYS A 29 -33.10 21.48 13.44
CA CYS A 29 -34.49 21.36 13.00
C CYS A 29 -34.98 19.89 12.95
N LYS A 30 -36.09 19.63 13.63
CA LYS A 30 -36.89 18.40 13.60
C LYS A 30 -37.89 18.48 12.46
N GLU A 31 -38.15 17.37 11.77
CA GLU A 31 -39.44 17.18 11.09
C GLU A 31 -39.86 15.70 11.03
N ASN A 32 -41.08 15.46 11.53
CA ASN A 32 -41.82 14.20 11.46
C ASN A 32 -42.51 14.08 10.10
N VAL A 33 -42.48 12.92 9.44
CA VAL A 33 -43.59 12.49 8.57
C VAL A 33 -43.78 10.97 8.67
N LEU A 34 -44.95 10.59 9.20
CA LEU A 34 -45.59 9.29 9.07
C LEU A 34 -46.29 9.20 7.70
N LEU A 35 -46.14 8.10 6.96
CA LEU A 35 -47.30 7.40 6.37
C LEU A 35 -46.97 6.02 5.77
N LEU A 36 -47.72 5.07 6.29
CA LEU A 36 -48.16 3.75 5.83
C LEU A 36 -48.19 3.53 4.29
N THR A 37 -47.74 2.36 3.83
CA THR A 37 -48.55 1.47 2.94
C THR A 37 -47.96 0.05 2.88
N THR A 38 -48.82 -0.93 3.17
CA THR A 38 -48.74 -2.39 2.93
C THR A 38 -48.92 -2.70 1.43
N VAL A 39 -48.57 -3.82 0.78
CA VAL A 39 -48.78 -5.30 0.93
C VAL A 39 -47.99 -5.97 -0.26
N PRO A 40 -48.02 -7.30 -0.57
CA PRO A 40 -48.11 -8.54 0.22
C PRO A 40 -47.00 -9.59 -0.09
N THR A 41 -46.94 -10.60 0.78
CA THR A 41 -46.26 -11.90 0.70
C THR A 41 -46.79 -12.83 -0.40
N ALA A 42 -45.88 -13.55 -1.07
CA ALA A 42 -46.19 -14.64 -2.00
C ALA A 42 -46.07 -16.01 -1.31
N ASN A 43 -47.19 -16.75 -1.30
CA ASN A 43 -47.29 -18.17 -0.97
C ASN A 43 -46.71 -19.02 -2.11
N VAL A 44 -45.93 -20.06 -1.79
CA VAL A 44 -45.77 -21.24 -2.66
C VAL A 44 -45.96 -22.51 -1.83
N GLN A 45 -46.87 -23.34 -2.31
CA GLN A 45 -47.41 -24.55 -1.70
C GLN A 45 -46.40 -25.71 -1.66
N LEU A 46 -46.51 -26.55 -0.63
CA LEU A 46 -45.84 -27.84 -0.51
C LEU A 46 -46.23 -28.79 -1.67
N HIS A 47 -45.23 -29.52 -2.18
CA HIS A 47 -45.45 -30.78 -2.87
C HIS A 47 -44.62 -31.88 -2.20
N GLN A 48 -45.32 -32.94 -1.82
CA GLN A 48 -44.82 -34.15 -1.20
C GLN A 48 -44.42 -35.12 -2.32
N SER A 49 -43.16 -35.54 -2.35
CA SER A 49 -42.68 -36.60 -3.24
C SER A 49 -41.79 -37.56 -2.46
N THR A 50 -42.34 -38.73 -2.18
CA THR A 50 -41.67 -39.91 -1.65
C THR A 50 -40.75 -40.50 -2.71
N MET A 51 -39.45 -40.65 -2.41
CA MET A 51 -38.58 -41.65 -3.05
C MET A 51 -37.58 -42.16 -2.01
N GLU A 52 -37.79 -43.40 -1.61
CA GLU A 52 -36.81 -44.25 -0.93
C GLU A 52 -35.72 -44.61 -1.93
N ASP A 53 -34.45 -44.44 -1.55
CA ASP A 53 -33.36 -45.07 -2.29
C ASP A 53 -32.29 -45.61 -1.35
N ARG A 54 -31.91 -46.85 -1.70
CA ARG A 54 -31.24 -47.87 -0.90
C ARG A 54 -29.73 -47.64 -0.84
N ILE A 55 -29.15 -47.76 0.35
CA ILE A 55 -27.69 -47.91 0.54
C ILE A 55 -27.39 -49.42 0.60
N PRO A 56 -26.48 -49.98 -0.21
CA PRO A 56 -26.15 -51.41 -0.17
C PRO A 56 -25.21 -51.76 1.01
N ASP A 57 -25.41 -52.98 1.50
CA ASP A 57 -24.80 -53.62 2.66
C ASP A 57 -23.25 -53.60 2.67
N VAL A 58 -22.67 -53.21 3.80
CA VAL A 58 -21.27 -53.48 4.14
C VAL A 58 -21.25 -54.58 5.22
N GLU A 59 -20.62 -55.70 4.87
CA GLU A 59 -20.52 -56.91 5.70
C GLU A 59 -19.91 -56.65 7.09
N LEU A 60 -20.64 -57.11 8.11
CA LEU A 60 -20.18 -57.22 9.49
C LEU A 60 -19.21 -58.40 9.61
N ILE A 61 -17.93 -58.13 9.86
CA ILE A 61 -16.99 -59.15 10.35
C ILE A 61 -17.00 -59.11 11.88
N HIS A 62 -17.58 -60.15 12.47
CA HIS A 62 -17.47 -60.45 13.89
C HIS A 62 -16.24 -61.34 14.17
N GLN A 63 -15.51 -60.95 15.22
CA GLN A 63 -14.73 -61.75 16.20
C GLN A 63 -13.25 -61.35 16.29
N ASP A 64 -12.89 -60.73 17.42
CA ASP A 64 -12.19 -61.53 18.42
C ASP A 64 -12.42 -60.99 19.84
N GLN A 65 -12.73 -61.91 20.76
CA GLN A 65 -12.78 -61.67 22.21
C GLN A 65 -11.46 -62.16 22.80
N SER A 66 -10.66 -61.29 23.42
CA SER A 66 -10.07 -61.57 24.74
C SER A 66 -9.18 -60.45 25.29
N LEU A 67 -9.31 -60.29 26.62
CA LEU A 67 -8.34 -59.81 27.61
C LEU A 67 -8.17 -58.29 27.86
N HIS A 68 -8.75 -57.91 29.01
CA HIS A 68 -8.49 -56.76 29.87
C HIS A 68 -7.17 -56.01 29.66
N HIS A 69 -7.26 -54.77 29.19
CA HIS A 69 -6.51 -53.63 29.72
C HIS A 69 -7.30 -52.36 29.40
N LEU A 70 -7.66 -51.56 30.40
CA LEU A 70 -8.20 -50.21 30.16
C LEU A 70 -7.17 -49.44 29.32
N PRO A 71 -7.51 -48.96 28.11
CA PRO A 71 -6.65 -48.02 27.43
C PRO A 71 -6.77 -46.69 28.16
N ASN A 72 -5.63 -46.18 28.64
CA ASN A 72 -5.48 -44.77 28.93
C ASN A 72 -6.08 -43.95 27.77
N CYS A 73 -6.81 -42.89 28.09
CA CYS A 73 -7.43 -42.00 27.11
C CYS A 73 -6.32 -41.36 26.25
N THR A 74 -5.98 -42.01 25.14
CA THR A 74 -5.04 -41.52 24.12
C THR A 74 -5.83 -40.77 23.07
N THR A 75 -6.33 -39.60 23.43
CA THR A 75 -6.69 -38.52 22.49
C THR A 75 -5.71 -37.35 22.67
N GLY A 76 -4.44 -37.62 22.31
CA GLY A 76 -3.61 -36.72 21.50
C GLY A 76 -3.22 -35.32 22.01
N MET A 77 -3.41 -34.96 23.27
CA MET A 77 -2.87 -33.71 23.82
C MET A 77 -1.59 -33.97 24.61
N THR A 78 -0.48 -33.39 24.15
CA THR A 78 0.70 -33.28 25.00
C THR A 78 0.41 -32.21 26.04
N ILE A 79 0.44 -32.57 27.32
CA ILE A 79 0.19 -31.65 28.43
C ILE A 79 1.48 -31.53 29.23
N THR A 80 1.96 -30.30 29.40
CA THR A 80 3.04 -30.02 30.35
C THR A 80 2.44 -29.29 31.54
N SER A 81 2.41 -29.97 32.68
CA SER A 81 1.98 -29.34 33.93
C SER A 81 3.08 -28.41 34.44
N GLY A 82 2.67 -27.26 34.98
CA GLY A 82 3.56 -26.28 35.57
C GLY A 82 2.94 -25.59 36.78
N ASN A 83 3.77 -24.85 37.50
CA ASN A 83 3.34 -23.97 38.59
C ASN A 83 4.00 -22.61 38.37
N VAL A 84 3.22 -21.54 38.53
CA VAL A 84 3.71 -20.16 38.46
C VAL A 84 3.18 -19.38 39.66
N ILE A 85 4.01 -18.51 40.23
CA ILE A 85 3.63 -17.62 41.32
C ILE A 85 3.64 -16.20 40.77
N ILE A 86 2.46 -15.59 40.66
CA ILE A 86 2.27 -14.26 40.09
C ILE A 86 1.98 -13.28 41.23
N GLN A 87 2.77 -12.19 41.30
CA GLN A 87 2.49 -11.07 42.20
C GLN A 87 1.34 -10.26 41.64
N LYS A 88 0.39 -9.87 42.48
CA LYS A 88 -0.76 -9.07 42.06
C LYS A 88 -0.38 -7.61 41.84
N ASP A 89 -1.16 -6.94 41.00
CA ASP A 89 -1.06 -5.49 40.84
C ASP A 89 -1.70 -4.72 42.01
N SER A 90 -1.62 -3.39 41.97
CA SER A 90 -2.25 -2.50 42.95
C SER A 90 -3.78 -2.62 43.00
N GLY A 91 -4.40 -3.19 41.97
CA GLY A 91 -5.84 -3.45 41.89
C GLY A 91 -6.24 -4.82 42.46
N ASN A 92 -5.31 -5.58 43.06
CA ASN A 92 -5.53 -6.95 43.52
C ASN A 92 -5.89 -7.93 42.38
N LEU A 93 -5.42 -7.65 41.15
CA LEU A 93 -5.65 -8.46 39.96
C LEU A 93 -4.34 -9.04 39.41
N ILE A 94 -4.47 -10.14 38.66
CA ILE A 94 -3.36 -10.75 37.91
C ILE A 94 -3.50 -10.55 36.40
N GLY A 95 -4.70 -10.19 35.92
CA GLY A 95 -4.95 -9.88 34.50
C GLY A 95 -5.26 -11.08 33.58
N ILE A 96 -6.05 -12.04 34.06
CA ILE A 96 -6.55 -13.14 33.22
C ILE A 96 -8.09 -13.19 33.22
N SER A 97 -8.66 -13.65 32.11
CA SER A 97 -10.07 -14.03 31.99
C SER A 97 -10.20 -15.55 31.97
N ILE A 98 -11.22 -16.09 32.64
CA ILE A 98 -11.42 -17.53 32.87
C ILE A 98 -12.70 -18.00 32.19
N GLY A 99 -12.59 -19.09 31.43
CA GLY A 99 -13.70 -19.77 30.74
C GLY A 99 -13.88 -21.20 31.24
N GLY A 100 -14.98 -21.83 30.81
CA GLY A 100 -15.35 -23.19 31.23
C GLY A 100 -15.85 -23.28 32.68
N GLY A 101 -15.55 -24.41 33.32
CA GLY A 101 -15.98 -24.76 34.66
C GLY A 101 -17.37 -25.40 34.75
N ALA A 102 -17.71 -25.84 35.96
CA ALA A 102 -18.97 -26.52 36.25
C ALA A 102 -20.19 -25.60 36.04
N PRO A 103 -21.36 -26.15 35.64
CA PRO A 103 -21.64 -27.58 35.41
C PRO A 103 -21.33 -28.07 34.00
N LEU A 104 -21.09 -27.18 33.04
CA LEU A 104 -21.07 -27.51 31.61
C LEU A 104 -19.73 -28.09 31.14
N CYS A 105 -18.62 -27.60 31.69
CA CYS A 105 -17.27 -27.98 31.24
C CYS A 105 -16.46 -28.56 32.42
N PRO A 106 -15.79 -29.72 32.26
CA PRO A 106 -15.04 -30.35 33.35
C PRO A 106 -13.76 -29.60 33.74
N CYS A 107 -13.24 -28.74 32.86
CA CYS A 107 -12.01 -27.98 33.06
C CYS A 107 -12.27 -26.46 33.04
N LEU A 108 -11.35 -25.73 33.68
CA LEU A 108 -11.29 -24.27 33.61
C LEU A 108 -10.05 -23.90 32.81
N TYR A 109 -10.16 -22.88 31.96
CA TYR A 109 -9.07 -22.47 31.10
C TYR A 109 -9.02 -20.97 30.93
N ILE A 110 -7.86 -20.46 30.52
CA ILE A 110 -7.63 -19.04 30.32
C ILE A 110 -8.22 -18.63 28.97
N VAL A 111 -9.18 -17.70 28.95
CA VAL A 111 -9.76 -17.14 27.71
C VAL A 111 -8.83 -16.07 27.15
N GLN A 112 -8.36 -15.17 28.01
CA GLN A 112 -7.56 -14.03 27.62
C GLN A 112 -6.59 -13.65 28.74
N ILE A 113 -5.44 -13.14 28.31
CA ILE A 113 -4.49 -12.43 29.17
C ILE A 113 -4.53 -10.98 28.72
N PHE A 114 -4.69 -10.06 29.67
CA PHE A 114 -4.79 -8.64 29.39
C PHE A 114 -3.38 -8.04 29.32
N ASP A 115 -3.15 -7.18 28.33
CA ASP A 115 -1.87 -6.50 28.16
C ASP A 115 -1.56 -5.60 29.38
N ASN A 116 -0.28 -5.37 29.67
CA ASN A 116 0.18 -4.56 30.82
C ASN A 116 -0.24 -5.07 32.22
N THR A 117 -0.58 -6.35 32.35
CA THR A 117 -0.92 -6.98 33.64
C THR A 117 0.18 -7.91 34.15
N PRO A 118 0.19 -8.29 35.45
CA PRO A 118 1.21 -9.18 35.98
C PRO A 118 1.34 -10.51 35.24
N ALA A 119 0.23 -11.12 34.82
CA ALA A 119 0.26 -12.36 34.05
C ALA A 119 0.86 -12.17 32.64
N ALA A 120 0.62 -11.02 31.99
CA ALA A 120 1.24 -10.71 30.70
C ALA A 120 2.75 -10.48 30.81
N VAL A 121 3.19 -9.80 31.87
CA VAL A 121 4.62 -9.53 32.13
C VAL A 121 5.37 -10.82 32.47
N ASP A 122 4.78 -11.69 33.27
CA ASP A 122 5.36 -13.00 33.59
C ASP A 122 5.47 -13.90 32.35
N GLY A 123 4.44 -13.90 31.50
CA GLY A 123 4.46 -14.57 30.19
C GLY A 123 4.39 -16.11 30.23
N THR A 124 4.35 -16.72 31.43
CA THR A 124 4.25 -18.19 31.57
C THR A 124 2.88 -18.72 31.16
N LEU A 125 1.83 -18.02 31.58
CA LEU A 125 0.44 -18.36 31.26
C LEU A 125 0.04 -17.84 29.89
N GLN A 126 -0.92 -18.52 29.26
CA GLN A 126 -1.22 -18.28 27.85
C GLN A 126 -2.66 -18.75 27.55
N SER A 127 -3.39 -18.08 26.64
CA SER A 127 -4.80 -18.39 26.32
C SER A 127 -5.00 -19.84 25.87
N GLY A 128 -5.97 -20.54 26.44
CA GLY A 128 -6.22 -21.97 26.22
C GLY A 128 -5.50 -22.90 27.21
N ASP A 129 -4.59 -22.39 28.05
CA ASP A 129 -4.02 -23.18 29.15
C ASP A 129 -5.11 -23.54 30.16
N GLU A 130 -5.06 -24.76 30.68
CA GLU A 130 -6.01 -25.23 31.70
C GLU A 130 -5.50 -24.86 33.10
N LEU A 131 -6.40 -24.40 33.95
CA LEU A 131 -6.18 -24.15 35.37
C LEU A 131 -6.49 -25.42 36.15
N VAL A 132 -5.55 -25.86 36.98
CA VAL A 132 -5.66 -27.12 37.75
C VAL A 132 -5.82 -26.84 39.24
N ALA A 133 -5.05 -25.90 39.79
CA ALA A 133 -5.15 -25.52 41.20
C ALA A 133 -4.76 -24.06 41.44
N ILE A 134 -5.35 -23.45 42.47
CA ILE A 134 -5.00 -22.13 42.99
C ILE A 134 -4.53 -22.30 44.44
N ASN A 135 -3.32 -21.85 44.74
CA ASN A 135 -2.66 -21.99 46.06
C ASN A 135 -2.76 -23.42 46.63
N GLY A 136 -2.50 -24.42 45.79
CA GLY A 136 -2.57 -25.84 46.17
C GLY A 136 -4.00 -26.41 46.29
N THR A 137 -5.04 -25.59 46.15
CA THR A 137 -6.43 -26.06 46.15
C THR A 137 -6.90 -26.37 44.73
N SER A 138 -7.33 -27.60 44.48
CA SER A 138 -7.87 -28.02 43.18
C SER A 138 -9.05 -27.16 42.75
N VAL A 139 -9.11 -26.83 41.46
CA VAL A 139 -10.22 -26.09 40.83
C VAL A 139 -11.17 -26.99 40.04
N ARG A 140 -10.89 -28.29 39.98
CA ARG A 140 -11.76 -29.26 39.27
C ARG A 140 -13.16 -29.27 39.89
N GLY A 141 -14.18 -29.18 39.05
CA GLY A 141 -15.59 -29.16 39.47
C GLY A 141 -16.06 -27.83 40.04
N LYS A 142 -15.24 -26.78 40.03
CA LYS A 142 -15.62 -25.44 40.48
C LYS A 142 -16.14 -24.60 39.32
N THR A 143 -16.92 -23.57 39.64
CA THR A 143 -17.39 -22.59 38.66
C THR A 143 -16.33 -21.52 38.39
N LYS A 144 -16.42 -20.85 37.23
CA LYS A 144 -15.53 -19.72 36.90
C LYS A 144 -15.55 -18.61 37.96
N MET A 145 -16.70 -18.36 38.57
CA MET A 145 -16.87 -17.37 39.65
C MET A 145 -16.15 -17.79 40.94
N GLU A 146 -16.17 -19.07 41.29
CA GLU A 146 -15.46 -19.58 42.47
C GLU A 146 -13.94 -19.46 42.29
N VAL A 147 -13.42 -19.78 41.11
CA VAL A 147 -11.99 -19.61 40.78
C VAL A 147 -11.57 -18.16 40.81
N ALA A 148 -12.36 -17.26 40.23
CA ALA A 148 -12.10 -15.83 40.30
C ALA A 148 -12.05 -15.34 41.76
N LYS A 149 -13.00 -15.77 42.61
CA LYS A 149 -13.00 -15.45 44.05
C LYS A 149 -11.78 -16.02 44.77
N MET A 150 -11.37 -17.26 44.50
CA MET A 150 -10.16 -17.83 45.10
C MET A 150 -8.92 -17.00 44.78
N ILE A 151 -8.76 -16.56 43.52
CA ILE A 151 -7.65 -15.69 43.11
C ILE A 151 -7.75 -14.34 43.83
N GLN A 152 -8.93 -13.73 43.89
CA GLN A 152 -9.16 -12.43 44.54
C GLN A 152 -8.91 -12.45 46.06
N CYS A 153 -9.27 -13.54 46.74
CA CYS A 153 -9.09 -13.70 48.20
C CYS A 153 -7.63 -13.91 48.64
N CYS A 154 -6.69 -14.13 47.71
CA CYS A 154 -5.27 -14.18 48.04
C CYS A 154 -4.75 -12.77 48.39
N ASP A 155 -3.75 -12.64 49.25
CA ASP A 155 -3.21 -11.32 49.61
C ASP A 155 -2.36 -10.72 48.49
N SER A 156 -1.04 -10.96 48.50
CA SER A 156 -0.09 -10.32 47.57
C SER A 156 0.25 -11.16 46.34
N GLN A 157 0.15 -12.49 46.44
CA GLN A 157 0.59 -13.41 45.39
C GLN A 157 -0.38 -14.58 45.21
N VAL A 158 -0.40 -15.14 44.00
CA VAL A 158 -1.21 -16.30 43.64
C VAL A 158 -0.34 -17.34 43.00
N SER A 159 -0.34 -18.55 43.56
CA SER A 159 0.27 -19.75 42.97
C SER A 159 -0.75 -20.46 42.09
N ILE A 160 -0.49 -20.53 40.80
CA ILE A 160 -1.36 -21.16 39.80
C ILE A 160 -0.69 -22.42 39.28
N ASN A 161 -1.32 -23.57 39.49
CA ASN A 161 -0.96 -24.81 38.81
C ASN A 161 -1.76 -24.90 37.52
N TYR A 162 -1.07 -25.10 36.41
CA TYR A 162 -1.67 -25.10 35.08
C TYR A 162 -1.19 -26.30 34.25
N ASN A 163 -1.99 -26.63 33.25
CA ASN A 163 -1.69 -27.60 32.22
C ASN A 163 -1.52 -26.83 30.91
N LYS A 164 -0.30 -26.82 30.38
CA LYS A 164 0.04 -26.11 29.16
C LYS A 164 -0.63 -26.76 27.96
N LEU A 165 -1.30 -25.94 27.17
CA LEU A 165 -1.84 -26.39 25.89
C LEU A 165 -0.75 -26.30 24.81
N HIS A 166 -0.24 -27.45 24.39
CA HIS A 166 0.62 -27.59 23.21
C HIS A 166 -0.24 -27.72 21.96
N ALA A 167 -0.73 -26.58 21.50
CA ALA A 167 -1.47 -26.46 20.25
C ALA A 167 -0.49 -26.43 19.06
N ASP A 168 -0.74 -27.24 18.03
CA ASP A 168 -0.10 -27.04 16.71
C ASP A 168 -0.85 -25.92 15.96
N PRO A 169 -0.21 -24.77 15.65
CA PRO A 169 -0.84 -23.68 14.92
C PRO A 169 -1.43 -24.09 13.56
N LYS A 170 -0.95 -25.19 12.96
CA LYS A 170 -1.51 -25.73 11.71
C LYS A 170 -2.95 -26.22 11.89
N GLN A 171 -3.27 -26.79 13.05
CA GLN A 171 -4.62 -27.29 13.35
C GLN A 171 -5.63 -26.14 13.47
N GLY A 172 -5.18 -24.98 13.95
CA GLY A 172 -6.02 -23.77 14.03
C GLY A 172 -6.23 -23.04 12.70
N ARG A 173 -5.57 -23.44 11.61
CA ARG A 173 -5.73 -22.85 10.27
C ARG A 173 -6.73 -23.65 9.44
N THR A 174 -7.99 -23.64 9.88
CA THR A 174 -9.07 -24.35 9.18
C THR A 174 -9.50 -23.63 7.90
N LEU A 175 -10.17 -24.37 6.99
CA LEU A 175 -10.80 -23.78 5.81
C LEU A 175 -11.78 -22.66 6.18
N ASP A 176 -12.49 -22.82 7.28
CA ASP A 176 -13.41 -21.82 7.83
C ASP A 176 -12.69 -20.49 8.16
N ILE A 177 -11.54 -20.56 8.85
CA ILE A 177 -10.70 -19.38 9.11
C ILE A 177 -10.21 -18.75 7.80
N ALA A 178 -9.82 -19.57 6.81
CA ALA A 178 -9.37 -19.07 5.52
C ALA A 178 -10.51 -18.35 4.76
N LEU A 179 -11.71 -18.90 4.75
CA LEU A 179 -12.89 -18.30 4.14
C LEU A 179 -13.29 -16.99 4.84
N LYS A 180 -13.26 -16.96 6.18
CA LYS A 180 -13.45 -15.74 6.96
C LYS A 180 -12.43 -14.66 6.60
N LYS A 181 -11.15 -15.03 6.43
CA LYS A 181 -10.10 -14.12 6.01
C LYS A 181 -10.33 -13.56 4.60
N VAL A 182 -10.78 -14.40 3.66
CA VAL A 182 -11.16 -13.96 2.31
C VAL A 182 -12.35 -13.01 2.37
N LYS A 183 -13.37 -13.31 3.17
CA LYS A 183 -14.51 -12.41 3.40
C LYS A 183 -14.04 -11.03 3.85
N HIS A 184 -13.17 -10.96 4.85
CA HIS A 184 -12.64 -9.68 5.34
C HIS A 184 -11.89 -8.88 4.27
N ARG A 185 -11.07 -9.57 3.46
CA ARG A 185 -10.33 -8.94 2.37
C ARG A 185 -11.25 -8.34 1.30
N LEU A 186 -12.34 -9.03 0.96
CA LEU A 186 -13.31 -8.54 -0.02
C LEU A 186 -14.05 -7.32 0.52
N VAL A 187 -14.53 -7.40 1.76
CA VAL A 187 -15.35 -6.35 2.38
C VAL A 187 -14.56 -5.05 2.61
N GLU A 188 -13.24 -5.11 2.85
CA GLU A 188 -12.42 -3.89 3.04
C GLU A 188 -12.39 -2.99 1.79
N GLY A 189 -12.43 -3.56 0.59
CA GLY A 189 -12.44 -2.80 -0.67
C GLY A 189 -13.81 -2.29 -1.09
N MET A 190 -14.88 -2.63 -0.36
CA MET A 190 -16.26 -2.39 -0.76
C MET A 190 -16.88 -1.21 -0.02
N GLY A 191 -17.71 -0.42 -0.72
CA GLY A 191 -18.56 0.59 -0.09
C GLY A 191 -19.61 -0.05 0.82
N SER A 192 -20.04 0.67 1.87
CA SER A 192 -21.00 0.14 2.85
C SER A 192 -22.28 -0.37 2.20
N ALA A 193 -22.90 0.46 1.34
CA ALA A 193 -24.12 0.09 0.64
C ALA A 193 -23.98 -1.19 -0.22
N THR A 194 -22.80 -1.39 -0.84
CA THR A 194 -22.53 -2.57 -1.67
C THR A 194 -22.33 -3.82 -0.82
N ALA A 195 -21.65 -3.70 0.32
CA ALA A 195 -21.47 -4.82 1.24
C ALA A 195 -22.81 -5.26 1.86
N ASP A 196 -23.64 -4.31 2.26
CA ASP A 196 -24.97 -4.56 2.82
C ASP A 196 -25.91 -5.22 1.79
N ALA A 197 -25.87 -4.75 0.53
CA ALA A 197 -26.63 -5.35 -0.58
C ALA A 197 -26.23 -6.81 -0.86
N LEU A 198 -24.98 -7.19 -0.60
CA LEU A 198 -24.49 -8.56 -0.73
C LEU A 198 -24.63 -9.39 0.55
N GLY A 199 -25.23 -8.84 1.61
CA GLY A 199 -25.36 -9.51 2.90
C GLY A 199 -24.03 -9.76 3.60
N LEU A 200 -22.96 -9.06 3.20
CA LEU A 200 -21.65 -9.21 3.80
C LEU A 200 -21.54 -8.31 5.03
N SER A 201 -21.86 -8.86 6.21
CA SER A 201 -21.73 -8.13 7.47
C SER A 201 -20.31 -7.60 7.65
N ARG A 202 -20.18 -6.27 7.77
CA ARG A 202 -18.94 -5.60 8.16
C ARG A 202 -18.71 -5.81 9.65
N ALA A 203 -17.99 -6.88 10.00
CA ALA A 203 -17.52 -7.04 11.36
C ALA A 203 -16.32 -6.10 11.62
N ILE A 204 -16.49 -5.18 12.58
CA ILE A 204 -15.49 -4.74 13.56
C ILE A 204 -14.51 -3.61 13.16
N LEU A 205 -14.14 -3.34 11.90
CA LEU A 205 -13.21 -2.22 11.60
C LEU A 205 -13.60 -1.44 10.34
N CYS A 206 -14.44 -0.42 10.51
CA CYS A 206 -14.75 0.53 9.43
C CYS A 206 -13.79 1.73 9.36
N ASN A 207 -12.98 1.99 10.39
CA ASN A 207 -12.15 3.19 10.48
C ASN A 207 -10.69 2.86 10.81
N ASP A 208 -10.04 2.02 10.00
CA ASP A 208 -8.60 1.83 10.15
C ASP A 208 -7.86 3.04 9.58
N ALA A 209 -7.38 3.91 10.47
CA ALA A 209 -6.61 5.10 10.11
C ALA A 209 -5.38 4.76 9.24
N LEU A 210 -4.81 3.55 9.36
CA LEU A 210 -3.68 3.11 8.53
C LEU A 210 -4.10 2.84 7.08
N VAL A 211 -5.33 2.38 6.86
CA VAL A 211 -5.88 2.17 5.51
C VAL A 211 -6.15 3.53 4.84
N GLN A 212 -6.65 4.51 5.59
CA GLN A 212 -6.79 5.88 5.08
C GLN A 212 -5.42 6.49 4.72
N ARG A 213 -4.38 6.24 5.53
CA ARG A 213 -3.00 6.66 5.21
C ARG A 213 -2.44 5.95 3.97
N LEU A 214 -2.80 4.70 3.72
CA LEU A 214 -2.45 4.02 2.46
C LEU A 214 -3.06 4.72 1.24
N THR A 215 -4.33 5.14 1.32
CA THR A 215 -4.97 5.91 0.25
C THR A 215 -4.28 7.26 0.03
N ALA A 216 -3.86 7.94 1.09
CA ALA A 216 -3.05 9.16 0.98
C ALA A 216 -1.70 8.87 0.30
N LEU A 217 -1.02 7.78 0.68
CA LEU A 217 0.24 7.35 0.07
C LEU A 217 0.10 7.08 -1.44
N GLN A 218 -1.01 6.50 -1.89
CA GLN A 218 -1.29 6.30 -3.31
C GLN A 218 -1.43 7.62 -4.08
N ARG A 219 -2.09 8.63 -3.50
CA ARG A 219 -2.16 9.97 -4.12
C ARG A 219 -0.77 10.59 -4.23
N THR A 220 0.03 10.48 -3.17
CA THR A 220 1.42 10.95 -3.17
C THR A 220 2.24 10.21 -4.24
N GLU A 221 2.12 8.88 -4.36
CA GLU A 221 2.79 8.08 -5.41
C GLU A 221 2.49 8.61 -6.82
N ASN A 222 1.22 8.90 -7.11
CA ASN A 222 0.79 9.41 -8.41
C ASN A 222 1.40 10.79 -8.71
N LEU A 223 1.42 11.68 -7.72
CA LEU A 223 2.07 12.98 -7.84
C LEU A 223 3.58 12.83 -8.13
N TYR A 224 4.27 11.91 -7.44
CA TYR A 224 5.69 11.61 -7.68
C TYR A 224 5.94 11.06 -9.08
N ARG A 225 5.10 10.14 -9.52
CA ARG A 225 5.19 9.56 -10.86
C ARG A 225 5.04 10.65 -11.93
N GLY A 226 4.08 11.56 -11.75
CA GLY A 226 3.91 12.73 -12.60
C GLY A 226 5.14 13.64 -12.60
N LEU A 227 5.68 13.94 -11.42
CA LEU A 227 6.86 14.79 -11.26
C LEU A 227 8.11 14.22 -11.95
N VAL A 228 8.40 12.94 -11.73
CA VAL A 228 9.54 12.25 -12.36
C VAL A 228 9.38 12.19 -13.88
N SER A 229 8.16 11.88 -14.35
CA SER A 229 7.85 11.86 -15.78
C SER A 229 8.07 13.24 -16.43
N HIS A 230 7.57 14.30 -15.79
CA HIS A 230 7.71 15.66 -16.28
C HIS A 230 9.18 16.11 -16.28
N ALA A 231 9.92 15.89 -15.18
CA ALA A 231 11.34 16.23 -15.10
C ALA A 231 12.17 15.51 -16.18
N LYS A 232 11.84 14.24 -16.48
CA LYS A 232 12.46 13.49 -17.57
C LYS A 232 12.15 14.10 -18.94
N ALA A 233 10.88 14.44 -19.19
CA ALA A 233 10.45 15.07 -20.44
C ALA A 233 11.13 16.44 -20.64
N THR A 234 11.22 17.27 -19.59
CA THR A 234 11.94 18.55 -19.63
C THR A 234 13.42 18.37 -19.96
N LEU A 235 14.10 17.39 -19.34
CA LEU A 235 15.51 17.11 -19.63
C LEU A 235 15.73 16.58 -21.06
N HIS A 236 14.80 15.80 -21.60
CA HIS A 236 14.84 15.39 -23.00
C HIS A 236 14.68 16.59 -23.95
N ALA A 237 13.65 17.41 -23.76
CA ALA A 237 13.46 18.62 -24.58
C ALA A 237 14.65 19.59 -24.49
N PHE A 238 15.25 19.71 -23.29
CA PHE A 238 16.46 20.49 -23.08
C PHE A 238 17.68 19.92 -23.84
N PHE A 239 17.81 18.59 -23.89
CA PHE A 239 18.84 17.92 -24.69
C PHE A 239 18.65 18.16 -26.18
N ASP A 240 17.41 18.07 -26.68
CA ASP A 240 17.11 18.35 -28.08
C ASP A 240 17.46 19.79 -28.45
N LEU A 241 17.14 20.76 -27.58
CA LEU A 241 17.53 22.17 -27.75
C LEU A 241 19.07 22.34 -27.84
N ILE A 242 19.82 21.63 -26.99
CA ILE A 242 21.29 21.65 -27.00
C ILE A 242 21.84 21.14 -28.33
N GLN A 243 21.24 20.09 -28.90
CA GLN A 243 21.65 19.59 -30.22
C GLN A 243 21.44 20.63 -31.31
N ILE A 244 20.35 21.41 -31.25
CA ILE A 244 20.12 22.51 -32.20
C ILE A 244 21.18 23.59 -32.07
N TYR A 245 21.60 23.95 -30.85
CA TYR A 245 22.69 24.92 -30.68
C TYR A 245 24.00 24.45 -31.31
N LYS A 246 24.33 23.16 -31.24
CA LYS A 246 25.49 22.62 -31.95
C LYS A 246 25.37 22.84 -33.46
N ILE A 247 24.21 22.52 -34.03
CA ILE A 247 23.95 22.67 -35.47
C ILE A 247 24.09 24.14 -35.89
N PHE A 248 23.53 25.08 -35.12
CA PHE A 248 23.71 26.51 -35.38
C PHE A 248 25.17 26.95 -35.26
N GLY A 249 25.90 26.44 -34.27
CA GLY A 249 27.32 26.69 -34.11
C GLY A 249 28.13 26.30 -35.35
N ASP A 250 27.87 25.11 -35.89
CA ASP A 250 28.53 24.60 -37.08
C ASP A 250 28.13 25.36 -38.35
N ALA A 251 26.85 25.71 -38.49
CA ALA A 251 26.34 26.47 -39.62
C ALA A 251 26.93 27.89 -39.67
N PHE A 252 26.92 28.62 -38.55
CA PHE A 252 27.50 29.96 -38.48
C PHE A 252 29.01 29.96 -38.72
N ALA A 253 29.73 28.97 -38.19
CA ALA A 253 31.16 28.82 -38.48
C ALA A 253 31.42 28.58 -39.98
N ALA A 254 30.60 27.74 -40.64
CA ALA A 254 30.73 27.47 -42.07
C ALA A 254 30.42 28.70 -42.94
N ILE A 255 29.42 29.49 -42.57
CA ILE A 255 29.08 30.76 -43.24
C ILE A 255 30.23 31.76 -43.04
N GLY A 256 30.72 31.92 -41.81
CA GLY A 256 31.79 32.87 -41.49
C GLY A 256 33.08 32.63 -42.30
N VAL A 257 33.45 31.38 -42.59
CA VAL A 257 34.63 31.06 -43.41
C VAL A 257 34.44 31.43 -44.90
N ARG A 258 33.19 31.43 -45.39
CA ARG A 258 32.87 31.69 -46.81
C ARG A 258 32.50 33.14 -47.09
N GLU A 259 32.24 33.92 -46.04
CA GLU A 259 31.78 35.30 -46.13
C GLU A 259 32.91 36.26 -46.58
N PRO A 260 32.77 36.94 -47.74
CA PRO A 260 33.81 37.82 -48.27
C PRO A 260 33.99 39.10 -47.44
N GLN A 261 32.96 39.59 -46.75
CA GLN A 261 33.07 40.79 -45.92
C GLN A 261 33.72 40.46 -44.56
N PRO A 262 34.90 41.02 -44.21
CA PRO A 262 35.62 40.63 -42.99
C PRO A 262 34.84 40.86 -41.69
N ARG A 263 34.04 41.94 -41.63
CA ARG A 263 33.21 42.27 -40.46
C ARG A 263 32.06 41.28 -40.26
N ALA A 264 31.42 40.85 -41.34
CA ALA A 264 30.34 39.85 -41.29
C ALA A 264 30.92 38.44 -41.00
N SER A 265 32.06 38.09 -41.61
CA SER A 265 32.81 36.87 -41.32
C SER A 265 33.14 36.72 -39.83
N GLU A 266 33.69 37.78 -39.22
CA GLU A 266 34.00 37.79 -37.80
C GLU A 266 32.75 37.68 -36.92
N ALA A 267 31.64 38.34 -37.31
CA ALA A 267 30.38 38.23 -36.59
C ALA A 267 29.82 36.81 -36.62
N PHE A 268 29.76 36.17 -37.79
CA PHE A 268 29.32 34.78 -37.92
C PHE A 268 30.22 33.81 -37.15
N ARG A 269 31.54 34.02 -37.16
CA ARG A 269 32.47 33.22 -36.34
C ARG A 269 32.18 33.36 -34.85
N GLN A 270 31.96 34.58 -34.36
CA GLN A 270 31.63 34.83 -32.95
C GLN A 270 30.28 34.20 -32.57
N PHE A 271 29.24 34.36 -33.39
CA PHE A 271 27.93 33.71 -33.18
C PHE A 271 28.04 32.19 -33.15
N GLY A 272 28.84 31.60 -34.05
CA GLY A 272 29.09 30.16 -34.06
C GLY A 272 29.73 29.68 -32.76
N GLU A 273 30.72 30.41 -32.26
CA GLU A 273 31.39 30.08 -30.99
C GLU A 273 30.44 30.22 -29.78
N GLN A 274 29.58 31.26 -29.75
CA GLN A 274 28.58 31.39 -28.67
C GLN A 274 27.65 30.18 -28.64
N HIS A 275 27.17 29.71 -29.80
CA HIS A 275 26.27 28.56 -29.89
C HIS A 275 26.94 27.24 -29.45
N ARG A 276 28.21 27.03 -29.80
CA ARG A 276 29.00 25.89 -29.30
C ARG A 276 29.24 25.98 -27.79
N GLN A 277 29.44 27.18 -27.26
CA GLN A 277 29.60 27.37 -25.82
C GLN A 277 28.30 27.13 -25.05
N MET A 278 27.15 27.54 -25.61
CA MET A 278 25.82 27.19 -25.08
C MET A 278 25.61 25.68 -25.03
N GLU A 279 25.99 24.95 -26.10
CA GLU A 279 25.96 23.47 -26.10
C GLU A 279 26.78 22.91 -24.94
N LYS A 280 28.02 23.38 -24.78
CA LYS A 280 28.94 22.94 -23.72
C LYS A 280 28.38 23.16 -22.31
N TYR A 281 27.78 24.34 -22.05
CA TYR A 281 27.10 24.62 -20.79
C TYR A 281 25.87 23.72 -20.58
N GLY A 282 25.13 23.45 -21.65
CA GLY A 282 23.96 22.57 -21.64
C GLY A 282 24.33 21.13 -21.26
N ILE A 283 25.37 20.56 -21.90
CA ILE A 283 25.87 19.21 -21.59
C ILE A 283 26.35 19.12 -20.14
N ALA A 284 27.06 20.13 -19.64
CA ALA A 284 27.50 20.17 -18.25
C ALA A 284 26.31 20.18 -17.27
N THR A 285 25.25 20.93 -17.60
CA THR A 285 24.02 21.01 -16.81
C THR A 285 23.29 19.67 -16.83
N LEU A 286 23.13 19.02 -17.99
CA LEU A 286 22.54 17.68 -18.10
C LEU A 286 23.27 16.64 -17.26
N LYS A 287 24.61 16.65 -17.26
CA LYS A 287 25.41 15.74 -16.43
C LYS A 287 25.17 15.95 -14.93
N CYS A 288 24.94 17.20 -14.51
CA CYS A 288 24.63 17.56 -13.13
C CYS A 288 23.20 17.18 -12.72
N LEU A 289 22.25 17.32 -13.65
CA LEU A 289 20.82 17.09 -13.39
C LEU A 289 20.39 15.62 -13.54
N LYS A 290 21.07 14.83 -14.37
CA LYS A 290 20.74 13.40 -14.59
C LYS A 290 20.67 12.56 -13.30
N PRO A 291 21.58 12.69 -12.31
CA PRO A 291 21.49 11.96 -11.05
C PRO A 291 20.21 12.24 -10.25
N ILE A 292 19.63 13.43 -10.37
CA ILE A 292 18.40 13.83 -9.65
C ILE A 292 17.24 12.90 -10.03
N LEU A 293 17.13 12.51 -11.30
CA LEU A 293 16.10 11.57 -11.75
C LEU A 293 16.25 10.18 -11.12
N ASN A 294 17.49 9.72 -10.91
CA ASN A 294 17.76 8.44 -10.26
C ASN A 294 17.38 8.47 -8.78
N ASP A 295 17.67 9.59 -8.11
CA ASP A 295 17.34 9.79 -6.70
C ASP A 295 15.83 9.86 -6.48
N LEU A 296 15.12 10.67 -7.29
CA LEU A 296 13.66 10.73 -7.27
C LEU A 296 13.02 9.37 -7.63
N GLY A 297 13.62 8.66 -8.59
CA GLY A 297 13.21 7.31 -8.97
C GLY A 297 13.39 6.28 -7.84
N THR A 298 14.39 6.46 -6.97
CA THR A 298 14.61 5.56 -5.82
C THR A 298 13.47 5.63 -4.81
N TYR A 299 12.94 6.83 -4.55
CA TYR A 299 11.76 6.99 -3.69
C TYR A 299 10.53 6.27 -4.29
N LEU A 300 10.26 6.49 -5.57
CA LEU A 300 9.10 5.92 -6.27
C LEU A 300 9.19 4.40 -6.47
N HIS A 301 10.35 3.88 -6.86
CA HIS A 301 10.51 2.48 -7.25
C HIS A 301 11.00 1.56 -6.13
N LYS A 302 11.52 2.10 -5.02
CA LYS A 302 12.00 1.30 -3.88
C LYS A 302 11.26 1.61 -2.58
N ALA A 303 11.20 2.88 -2.16
CA ALA A 303 10.69 3.25 -0.84
C ALA A 303 9.16 3.08 -0.72
N ILE A 304 8.39 3.54 -1.71
CA ILE A 304 6.93 3.39 -1.72
C ILE A 304 6.51 1.90 -1.81
N PRO A 305 7.07 1.08 -2.72
CA PRO A 305 6.74 -0.35 -2.78
C PRO A 305 7.06 -1.13 -1.51
N ASP A 306 8.18 -0.83 -0.83
CA ASP A 306 8.53 -1.47 0.44
C ASP A 306 7.53 -1.13 1.56
N THR A 307 7.12 0.13 1.64
CA THR A 307 6.12 0.58 2.60
C THR A 307 4.76 -0.07 2.32
N ARG A 308 4.35 -0.12 1.04
CA ARG A 308 3.12 -0.79 0.61
C ARG A 308 3.12 -2.28 0.94
N LEU A 309 4.25 -2.97 0.75
CA LEU A 309 4.40 -4.38 1.15
C LEU A 309 4.23 -4.56 2.66
N THR A 310 4.76 -3.64 3.46
CA THR A 310 4.64 -3.69 4.92
C THR A 310 3.19 -3.50 5.36
N ILE A 311 2.48 -2.52 4.78
CA ILE A 311 1.06 -2.28 5.05
C ILE A 311 0.22 -3.48 4.61
N SER A 312 0.55 -4.10 3.47
CA SER A 312 -0.14 -5.32 3.00
C SER A 312 0.04 -6.49 3.98
N LYS A 313 1.24 -6.69 4.53
CA LYS A 313 1.48 -7.70 5.59
C LYS A 313 0.69 -7.42 6.86
N TYR A 314 0.61 -6.15 7.27
CA TYR A 314 -0.22 -5.72 8.40
C TYR A 314 -1.70 -6.06 8.18
N ALA A 315 -2.25 -5.70 7.01
CA ALA A 315 -3.66 -5.97 6.69
C ALA A 315 -3.94 -7.48 6.69
N ASP A 316 -3.02 -8.29 6.15
CA ASP A 316 -3.15 -9.74 6.15
C ASP A 316 -3.17 -10.34 7.57
N ALA A 317 -2.31 -9.85 8.47
CA ALA A 317 -2.28 -10.25 9.88
C ALA A 317 -3.52 -9.78 10.65
N LYS A 318 -4.02 -8.58 10.37
CA LYS A 318 -5.28 -8.04 10.90
C LYS A 318 -6.45 -8.96 10.52
N PHE A 319 -6.56 -9.34 9.25
CA PHE A 319 -7.64 -10.22 8.79
C PHE A 319 -7.55 -11.62 9.38
N GLU A 320 -6.34 -12.15 9.58
CA GLU A 320 -6.15 -13.41 10.28
C GLU A 320 -6.65 -13.31 11.74
N TYR A 321 -6.26 -12.28 12.48
CA TYR A 321 -6.73 -12.03 13.85
C TYR A 321 -8.26 -11.87 13.94
N LEU A 322 -8.86 -11.09 13.04
CA LEU A 322 -10.31 -10.90 13.01
C LEU A 322 -11.07 -12.18 12.69
N SER A 323 -10.52 -13.03 11.83
CA SER A 323 -11.11 -14.34 11.51
C SER A 323 -11.18 -15.23 12.75
N TYR A 324 -10.13 -15.20 13.59
CA TYR A 324 -10.15 -15.89 14.87
C TYR A 324 -11.14 -15.26 15.86
N CYS A 325 -11.28 -13.93 15.91
CA CYS A 325 -12.27 -13.27 16.76
C CYS A 325 -13.70 -13.68 16.40
N LEU A 326 -14.01 -13.72 15.10
CA LEU A 326 -15.31 -14.20 14.61
C LEU A 326 -15.53 -15.66 14.98
N LYS A 327 -14.51 -16.52 14.82
CA LYS A 327 -14.65 -17.93 15.18
C LYS A 327 -14.88 -18.14 16.68
N VAL A 328 -14.20 -17.38 17.54
CA VAL A 328 -14.45 -17.42 18.99
C VAL A 328 -15.89 -17.02 19.29
N LYS A 329 -16.38 -15.92 18.70
CA LYS A 329 -17.77 -15.48 18.89
C LYS A 329 -18.78 -16.52 18.41
N GLU A 330 -18.58 -17.12 17.25
CA GLU A 330 -19.44 -18.21 16.76
C GLU A 330 -19.50 -19.40 17.72
N LEU A 331 -18.35 -19.78 18.32
CA LEU A 331 -18.29 -20.86 19.29
C LEU A 331 -18.92 -20.47 20.64
N ASP A 332 -18.81 -19.21 21.05
CA ASP A 332 -19.49 -18.68 22.25
C ASP A 332 -21.02 -18.66 22.05
N ASP A 333 -21.48 -18.19 20.89
CA ASP A 333 -22.90 -18.14 20.53
C ASP A 333 -23.51 -19.56 20.43
N GLU A 334 -22.74 -20.52 19.90
CA GLU A 334 -23.11 -21.95 19.90
C GLU A 334 -23.26 -22.48 21.34
N GLU A 335 -22.25 -22.26 22.19
CA GLU A 335 -22.29 -22.70 23.60
C GLU A 335 -23.49 -22.10 24.34
N GLN A 336 -23.78 -20.81 24.13
CA GLN A 336 -24.90 -20.13 24.75
C GLN A 336 -26.25 -20.65 24.24
N SER A 337 -26.35 -21.00 22.96
CA SER A 337 -27.55 -21.58 22.36
C SER A 337 -27.87 -22.96 22.93
N TYR A 338 -26.88 -23.86 22.99
CA TYR A 338 -27.04 -25.18 23.61
C TYR A 338 -27.37 -25.08 25.11
N ALA A 339 -26.71 -24.16 25.83
CA ALA A 339 -27.00 -23.91 27.23
C ALA A 339 -28.45 -23.41 27.46
N ALA A 340 -28.97 -22.56 26.57
CA ALA A 340 -30.35 -22.08 26.63
C ALA A 340 -31.38 -23.19 26.38
N LEU A 341 -31.04 -24.15 25.50
CA LEU A 341 -31.85 -25.34 25.21
C LEU A 341 -31.71 -26.44 26.28
N GLN A 342 -30.75 -26.29 27.22
CA GLN A 342 -30.37 -27.32 28.20
C GLN A 342 -29.91 -28.63 27.54
N GLU A 343 -29.33 -28.54 26.34
CA GLU A 343 -28.79 -29.68 25.62
C GLU A 343 -27.28 -29.83 25.87
N PRO A 344 -26.77 -31.06 26.06
CA PRO A 344 -25.35 -31.29 26.21
C PRO A 344 -24.60 -31.05 24.91
N LEU A 345 -23.47 -30.32 24.98
CA LEU A 345 -22.59 -30.08 23.85
C LEU A 345 -21.28 -30.87 24.05
N TYR A 346 -21.10 -31.94 23.27
CA TYR A 346 -19.98 -32.87 23.39
C TYR A 346 -18.60 -32.20 23.42
N ARG A 347 -18.40 -31.16 22.59
CA ARG A 347 -17.17 -30.35 22.57
C ARG A 347 -16.85 -29.76 23.95
N VAL A 348 -17.86 -29.24 24.66
CA VAL A 348 -17.72 -28.61 25.98
C VAL A 348 -17.54 -29.66 27.07
N GLU A 349 -18.32 -30.74 27.02
CA GLU A 349 -18.26 -31.85 27.98
C GLU A 349 -16.89 -32.55 28.01
N THR A 350 -16.19 -32.56 26.88
CA THR A 350 -14.86 -33.17 26.73
C THR A 350 -13.70 -32.21 27.03
N GLY A 351 -13.97 -31.01 27.55
CA GLY A 351 -12.95 -30.04 27.97
C GLY A 351 -12.59 -28.98 26.93
N ASN A 352 -13.45 -28.81 25.92
CA ASN A 352 -13.48 -27.69 24.98
C ASN A 352 -12.16 -27.41 24.24
N TYR A 353 -11.51 -28.45 23.74
CA TYR A 353 -10.19 -28.32 23.11
C TYR A 353 -10.18 -27.41 21.88
N GLU A 354 -11.16 -27.53 20.98
CA GLU A 354 -11.20 -26.72 19.76
C GLU A 354 -11.25 -25.23 20.08
N TYR A 355 -12.10 -24.84 21.03
CA TYR A 355 -12.17 -23.44 21.48
C TYR A 355 -10.84 -22.98 22.07
N ARG A 356 -10.22 -23.78 22.93
CA ARG A 356 -8.92 -23.46 23.55
C ARG A 356 -7.80 -23.33 22.51
N LEU A 357 -7.81 -24.18 21.47
CA LEU A 357 -6.91 -24.09 20.32
C LEU A 357 -7.12 -22.78 19.54
N VAL A 358 -8.38 -22.40 19.27
CA VAL A 358 -8.72 -21.14 18.60
C VAL A 358 -8.29 -19.94 19.45
N LEU A 359 -8.45 -19.99 20.78
CA LEU A 359 -7.98 -18.95 21.70
C LEU A 359 -6.45 -18.77 21.64
N ARG A 360 -5.68 -19.86 21.61
CA ARG A 360 -4.21 -19.79 21.42
C ARG A 360 -3.87 -19.13 20.09
N CYS A 361 -4.49 -19.58 19.00
CA CYS A 361 -4.24 -19.04 17.66
C CYS A 361 -4.60 -17.55 17.58
N ARG A 362 -5.71 -17.14 18.22
CA ARG A 362 -6.12 -15.74 18.36
C ARG A 362 -5.07 -14.91 19.10
N GLN A 363 -4.54 -15.41 20.22
CA GLN A 363 -3.50 -14.72 20.99
C GLN A 363 -2.24 -14.50 20.15
N GLU A 364 -1.78 -15.53 19.43
CA GLU A 364 -0.62 -15.41 18.56
C GLU A 364 -0.86 -14.46 17.38
N ALA A 365 -2.05 -14.51 16.77
CA ALA A 365 -2.44 -13.60 15.69
C ALA A 365 -2.51 -12.15 16.18
N ARG A 366 -3.04 -11.90 17.39
CA ARG A 366 -3.06 -10.58 18.05
C ARG A 366 -1.64 -10.03 18.21
N ALA A 367 -0.71 -10.83 18.72
CA ALA A 367 0.67 -10.42 18.91
C ALA A 367 1.36 -10.06 17.58
N ARG A 368 1.15 -10.87 16.52
CA ARG A 368 1.67 -10.56 15.17
C ARG A 368 1.08 -9.27 14.61
N PHE A 369 -0.24 -9.11 14.74
CA PHE A 369 -0.97 -7.91 14.32
C PHE A 369 -0.46 -6.65 15.03
N ALA A 370 -0.33 -6.68 16.36
CA ALA A 370 0.14 -5.55 17.16
C ALA A 370 1.57 -5.15 16.79
N LYS A 371 2.46 -6.14 16.62
CA LYS A 371 3.84 -5.89 16.16
C LYS A 371 3.85 -5.20 14.79
N LEU A 372 3.13 -5.75 13.80
CA LEU A 372 3.08 -5.18 12.46
C LEU A 372 2.42 -3.79 12.44
N ARG A 373 1.45 -3.50 13.32
CA ARG A 373 0.88 -2.15 13.49
C ARG A 373 1.96 -1.15 13.88
N SER A 374 2.79 -1.49 14.86
CA SER A 374 3.91 -0.63 15.28
C SER A 374 4.96 -0.45 14.16
N ASP A 375 5.30 -1.54 13.44
CA ASP A 375 6.25 -1.49 12.32
C ASP A 375 5.75 -0.57 11.19
N VAL A 376 4.45 -0.64 10.85
CA VAL A 376 3.83 0.22 9.83
C VAL A 376 3.87 1.68 10.23
N LEU A 377 3.56 2.00 11.49
CA LEU A 377 3.57 3.39 11.98
C LEU A 377 4.97 4.01 11.86
N VAL A 378 5.98 3.29 12.35
CA VAL A 378 7.38 3.73 12.25
C VAL A 378 7.81 3.88 10.79
N LYS A 379 7.47 2.91 9.92
CA LYS A 379 7.83 3.01 8.49
C LYS A 379 7.15 4.19 7.79
N LEU A 380 5.89 4.47 8.08
CA LEU A 380 5.18 5.63 7.52
C LEU A 380 5.86 6.93 7.94
N GLU A 381 6.22 7.07 9.22
CA GLU A 381 6.92 8.26 9.73
C GLU A 381 8.31 8.42 9.10
N LEU A 382 9.07 7.33 8.95
CA LEU A 382 10.36 7.35 8.25
C LEU A 382 10.21 7.73 6.77
N LEU A 383 9.16 7.25 6.11
CA LEU A 383 8.88 7.57 4.72
C LEU A 383 8.55 9.05 4.56
N ASP A 384 7.67 9.60 5.41
CA ASP A 384 7.25 11.00 5.38
C ASP A 384 8.43 11.95 5.65
N ASN A 385 9.27 11.63 6.65
CA ASN A 385 10.46 12.42 6.96
C ASN A 385 11.47 12.44 5.81
N LYS A 386 11.71 11.26 5.19
CA LYS A 386 12.60 11.15 4.03
C LYS A 386 12.04 11.90 2.82
N HIS A 387 10.74 11.77 2.58
CA HIS A 387 10.03 12.36 1.45
C HIS A 387 10.16 13.89 1.40
N VAL A 388 9.93 14.58 2.53
CA VAL A 388 9.97 16.04 2.56
C VAL A 388 11.39 16.57 2.31
N GLN A 389 12.40 15.97 2.94
CA GLN A 389 13.78 16.43 2.82
C GLN A 389 14.37 16.15 1.45
N ASP A 390 14.22 14.92 0.94
CA ASP A 390 14.81 14.53 -0.33
C ASP A 390 14.20 15.33 -1.48
N VAL A 391 12.89 15.56 -1.49
CA VAL A 391 12.24 16.08 -2.69
C VAL A 391 12.43 17.57 -2.85
N VAL A 392 12.32 18.31 -1.75
CA VAL A 392 12.61 19.75 -1.75
C VAL A 392 14.05 19.99 -2.20
N TRP A 393 15.00 19.22 -1.66
CA TRP A 393 16.41 19.33 -2.02
C TRP A 393 16.67 19.03 -3.50
N GLN A 394 16.07 17.96 -4.02
CA GLN A 394 16.22 17.56 -5.42
C GLN A 394 15.59 18.58 -6.37
N LEU A 395 14.41 19.12 -6.06
CA LEU A 395 13.76 20.17 -6.86
C LEU A 395 14.55 21.48 -6.85
N GLN A 396 15.06 21.88 -5.69
CA GLN A 396 15.91 23.07 -5.59
C GLN A 396 17.19 22.90 -6.40
N LYS A 397 17.84 21.74 -6.34
CA LYS A 397 19.02 21.42 -7.15
C LYS A 397 18.70 21.44 -8.65
N PHE A 398 17.52 20.95 -9.03
CA PHE A 398 17.03 20.97 -10.41
C PHE A 398 16.86 22.41 -10.92
N ALA A 399 16.10 23.23 -10.20
CA ALA A 399 15.87 24.63 -10.53
C ALA A 399 17.17 25.45 -10.55
N THR A 400 18.06 25.22 -9.58
CA THR A 400 19.36 25.91 -9.50
C THR A 400 20.26 25.54 -10.68
N GLY A 401 20.26 24.28 -11.11
CA GLY A 401 21.02 23.83 -12.27
C GLY A 401 20.58 24.53 -13.56
N LEU A 402 19.26 24.62 -13.79
CA LEU A 402 18.71 25.35 -14.93
C LEU A 402 18.97 26.86 -14.84
N SER A 403 18.78 27.47 -13.66
CA SER A 403 19.04 28.89 -13.43
C SER A 403 20.51 29.25 -13.73
N LYS A 404 21.45 28.41 -13.30
CA LYS A 404 22.87 28.59 -13.59
C LYS A 404 23.16 28.51 -15.09
N TYR A 405 22.55 27.57 -15.81
CA TYR A 405 22.66 27.48 -17.26
C TYR A 405 22.19 28.78 -17.94
N TYR A 406 20.97 29.23 -17.65
CA TYR A 406 20.41 30.42 -18.28
C TYR A 406 21.17 31.70 -17.91
N SER A 407 21.69 31.80 -16.68
CA SER A 407 22.53 32.93 -16.26
C SER A 407 23.83 32.97 -17.06
N ASN A 408 24.52 31.83 -17.18
CA ASN A 408 25.75 31.73 -17.99
C ASN A 408 25.48 32.06 -19.47
N THR A 409 24.36 31.61 -20.02
CA THR A 409 23.96 31.90 -21.40
C THR A 409 23.62 33.37 -21.60
N ARG A 410 22.95 34.01 -20.65
CA ARG A 410 22.69 35.46 -20.68
C ARG A 410 23.99 36.25 -20.68
N ASP A 411 24.91 35.91 -19.78
CA ASP A 411 26.19 36.61 -19.65
C ASP A 411 27.03 36.45 -20.94
N LEU A 412 27.02 35.24 -21.51
CA LEU A 412 27.64 34.92 -22.81
C LEU A 412 27.06 35.78 -23.95
N LEU A 413 25.73 35.86 -24.07
CA LEU A 413 25.07 36.66 -25.10
C LEU A 413 25.25 38.17 -24.89
N SER A 414 25.35 38.63 -23.63
CA SER A 414 25.54 40.06 -23.31
C SER A 414 26.93 40.60 -23.65
N ALA A 415 27.91 39.72 -23.83
CA ALA A 415 29.28 40.09 -24.19
C ALA A 415 29.43 40.52 -25.66
N VAL A 416 28.44 40.25 -26.51
CA VAL A 416 28.49 40.50 -27.95
C VAL A 416 27.80 41.82 -28.29
N THR A 417 28.57 42.81 -28.74
CA THR A 417 28.06 44.14 -29.16
C THR A 417 27.85 44.26 -30.68
N LEU A 418 27.89 43.14 -31.41
CA LEU A 418 27.87 43.12 -32.88
C LEU A 418 26.48 43.33 -33.49
N PHE A 419 25.46 43.63 -32.68
CA PHE A 419 24.11 43.90 -33.16
C PHE A 419 23.84 45.42 -33.22
N PRO A 420 23.24 45.94 -34.32
CA PRO A 420 22.77 45.22 -35.50
C PRO A 420 23.90 44.90 -36.49
N VAL A 421 23.85 43.71 -37.08
CA VAL A 421 24.65 43.41 -38.28
C VAL A 421 23.95 44.09 -39.45
N GLU A 422 24.35 45.32 -39.77
CA GLU A 422 23.99 45.93 -41.05
C GLU A 422 24.73 45.15 -42.15
N VAL A 423 24.07 44.10 -42.68
CA VAL A 423 24.51 43.44 -43.91
C VAL A 423 24.10 44.38 -45.03
N ASP A 424 24.97 45.32 -45.36
CA ASP A 424 24.77 46.19 -46.51
C ASP A 424 25.02 45.34 -47.76
N LEU A 425 23.94 44.74 -48.29
CA LEU A 425 23.95 43.94 -49.50
C LEU A 425 24.19 44.86 -50.71
N SER A 426 25.42 45.34 -50.85
CA SER A 426 25.82 46.08 -52.05
C SER A 426 25.62 45.20 -53.29
N HIS A 427 25.27 45.82 -54.42
CA HIS A 427 24.89 45.15 -55.70
C HIS A 427 25.94 44.16 -56.27
N SER A 428 27.10 44.04 -55.65
CA SER A 428 28.16 43.06 -55.96
C SER A 428 28.08 41.76 -55.14
N ALA A 429 27.15 41.63 -54.18
CA ALA A 429 27.03 40.50 -53.26
C ALA A 429 26.87 39.12 -53.94
N PHE A 430 26.44 39.09 -55.21
CA PHE A 430 26.26 37.86 -55.99
C PHE A 430 27.24 37.71 -57.16
N GLN A 431 28.27 38.55 -57.29
CA GLN A 431 29.30 38.36 -58.31
C GLN A 431 30.30 37.28 -57.88
N TYR A 432 29.91 36.03 -58.05
CA TYR A 432 30.85 34.91 -58.06
C TYR A 432 31.78 35.08 -59.27
N LYS A 433 33.03 35.49 -59.05
CA LYS A 433 34.06 35.39 -60.09
C LYS A 433 34.30 33.90 -60.36
N SER A 434 33.62 33.39 -61.38
CA SER A 434 33.84 32.05 -61.91
C SER A 434 35.30 31.94 -62.34
N THR A 435 36.05 31.08 -61.67
CA THR A 435 37.40 30.68 -62.05
C THR A 435 37.31 29.79 -63.29
N GLY A 436 37.41 30.40 -64.48
CA GLY A 436 37.66 29.73 -65.76
C GLY A 436 38.85 30.38 -66.48
N PRO A 437 39.70 29.63 -67.18
CA PRO A 437 40.99 30.13 -67.66
C PRO A 437 40.83 31.13 -68.82
N GLN A 438 41.65 32.18 -68.79
CA GLN A 438 41.78 33.17 -69.84
C GLN A 438 42.22 32.53 -71.16
N SER A 439 41.52 32.87 -72.25
CA SER A 439 42.12 32.96 -73.58
C SER A 439 41.43 34.05 -74.38
N SER A 440 42.22 35.07 -74.69
CA SER A 440 41.99 36.20 -75.59
C SER A 440 41.93 35.75 -77.06
N VAL A 441 40.93 36.17 -77.82
CA VAL A 441 41.07 36.58 -79.24
C VAL A 441 40.00 37.64 -79.56
N ASP A 442 40.44 38.62 -80.36
CA ASP A 442 39.83 39.89 -80.77
C ASP A 442 38.57 39.84 -81.68
N ALA A 443 37.96 41.03 -81.74
CA ALA A 443 37.43 41.74 -82.91
C ALA A 443 35.93 41.65 -83.29
N GLU A 444 35.30 42.83 -83.12
CA GLU A 444 34.44 43.56 -84.06
C GLU A 444 32.90 43.35 -84.12
N ASP A 445 32.26 44.53 -84.09
CA ASP A 445 30.97 44.99 -84.63
C ASP A 445 29.61 44.71 -83.95
N THR A 446 29.13 45.78 -83.30
CA THR A 446 27.88 46.56 -83.55
C THR A 446 26.63 45.82 -84.06
N GLU A 447 25.54 45.82 -83.27
CA GLU A 447 24.29 46.57 -83.56
C GLU A 447 23.17 46.29 -82.52
N GLU A 448 22.32 47.31 -82.35
CA GLU A 448 21.09 47.37 -81.55
C GLU A 448 20.07 46.28 -81.91
N PHE A 449 19.27 45.81 -80.93
CA PHE A 449 17.81 45.80 -81.07
C PHE A 449 17.10 45.60 -79.72
N GLU A 450 16.04 46.38 -79.54
CA GLU A 450 15.12 46.45 -78.39
C GLU A 450 14.06 45.31 -78.39
N PRO A 451 13.16 45.20 -77.38
CA PRO A 451 12.62 43.93 -76.87
C PRO A 451 11.32 43.47 -77.56
N GLU A 452 11.03 42.17 -77.51
CA GLU A 452 9.68 41.64 -77.74
C GLU A 452 9.29 40.59 -76.68
N GLU A 453 8.18 40.88 -76.01
CA GLU A 453 7.37 39.94 -75.22
C GLU A 453 6.67 38.93 -76.15
N LYS A 454 6.72 37.62 -75.82
CA LYS A 454 5.65 36.67 -76.14
C LYS A 454 5.47 35.62 -75.04
N GLU A 455 4.20 35.39 -74.72
CA GLU A 455 3.66 34.58 -73.64
C GLU A 455 3.85 33.06 -73.74
N SER A 456 3.87 32.46 -72.54
CA SER A 456 3.30 31.16 -72.16
C SER A 456 3.99 29.85 -72.59
N THR A 457 4.52 29.14 -71.58
CA THR A 457 4.07 27.76 -71.24
C THR A 457 4.59 27.35 -69.85
N SER A 458 3.63 27.08 -68.96
CA SER A 458 3.63 26.18 -67.78
C SER A 458 4.92 25.51 -67.29
N GLU A 459 5.20 25.64 -65.99
CA GLU A 459 5.52 24.51 -65.09
C GLU A 459 5.34 24.90 -63.60
N ASP A 460 4.34 24.29 -62.96
CA ASP A 460 4.15 24.23 -61.50
C ASP A 460 5.20 23.29 -60.89
N LEU A 461 5.84 23.68 -59.77
CA LEU A 461 6.46 22.73 -58.83
C LEU A 461 6.32 23.24 -57.38
N LEU A 462 5.19 22.88 -56.78
CA LEU A 462 5.05 22.66 -55.34
C LEU A 462 5.79 21.36 -54.99
N ILE A 463 6.66 21.38 -53.96
CA ILE A 463 7.21 20.15 -53.38
C ILE A 463 6.62 19.94 -51.98
N ASP A 464 6.01 18.76 -51.89
CA ASP A 464 5.24 18.14 -50.83
C ASP A 464 6.13 17.63 -49.67
N THR A 465 5.61 17.75 -48.45
CA THR A 465 6.23 17.34 -47.20
C THR A 465 5.66 16.00 -46.73
N GLN A 466 6.06 14.87 -47.32
CA GLN A 466 5.90 13.55 -46.68
C GLN A 466 7.01 12.60 -47.13
N ASN A 467 7.97 12.34 -46.24
CA ASN A 467 8.61 11.04 -45.99
C ASN A 467 9.88 11.24 -45.17
N PHE A 468 9.93 10.76 -43.93
CA PHE A 468 10.95 9.83 -43.44
C PHE A 468 10.50 9.24 -42.06
N PRO A 469 10.85 7.98 -41.75
CA PRO A 469 10.05 7.08 -40.92
C PRO A 469 10.40 7.06 -39.43
N LEU A 470 9.37 6.83 -38.61
CA LEU A 470 9.44 6.44 -37.20
C LEU A 470 9.73 4.94 -37.08
N THR A 471 10.77 4.56 -36.33
CA THR A 471 11.00 3.18 -35.89
C THR A 471 10.41 2.98 -34.49
N THR A 472 9.36 2.17 -34.41
CA THR A 472 8.83 1.61 -33.16
C THR A 472 9.19 0.12 -33.12
N SER A 473 9.81 -0.32 -32.03
CA SER A 473 10.08 -1.72 -31.72
C SER A 473 8.89 -2.31 -30.96
N ASP A 474 8.26 -3.33 -31.55
CA ASP A 474 7.23 -4.15 -30.92
C ASP A 474 7.83 -5.20 -29.98
N SER A 475 7.10 -5.41 -28.88
CA SER A 475 7.16 -6.56 -27.99
C SER A 475 6.07 -7.56 -28.37
N ASN A 476 6.42 -8.84 -28.49
CA ASN A 476 5.49 -9.95 -28.26
C ASN A 476 6.31 -11.16 -27.80
N ASP A 477 5.99 -11.68 -26.61
CA ASP A 477 6.18 -13.08 -26.24
C ASP A 477 4.88 -13.57 -25.59
N LEU A 478 4.54 -14.79 -25.98
CA LEU A 478 3.44 -15.64 -25.54
C LEU A 478 3.70 -16.27 -24.17
#